data_AF-A0A517TVI1-F1
#
_entry.id   AF-A0A517TVI1-F1
#
_cell.length_a   1.000
_cell.length_b   1.000
_cell.length_c   1.000
_cell.angle_alpha   90.00
_cell.angle_beta   90.00
_cell.angle_gamma   90.00
#
_symmetry.space_group_name_H-M   'P 1'
#
loop_
_entity.id
_entity.type
_entity.pdbx_description
1 polymer ?
#
loop_
_entity_poly.entity_id
_entity_poly.type
_entity_poly.pdbx_seq_one_letter_code
_entity_poly.pdbx_strand_id
1 'polypeptide(L)'
;MDRRKPYLIWRLSATTITAGLASFVAAFLPLKTVAATVLAAVGDLGSTQVGATHVASLVGSASWQTDYVLALGDNSGSNYMPGSPEWDDVIGKRYGQFIQKRSGAGAPAYPQQTSEVQRFFPVVGDHDRDLTSGSISGYLDYFHFHTTPGGSAGRLPDGVHDDSQSYYDVALPIEGGAGSVHVFAMDSEAFAYSPQSRASRIEWLRDGLRNSTATWKFVTMHSPPYSSSLHNSNPLYQLPFQQWGAHAVLSGHDHVYERVSATNAGEVDMPYFVNGLGGSNIYPFTANRAPGSEFRYNQDFGAMRITVSDNEAIFEFFSIDSYGGDQAANGTLLDSFTLSKNALPTPPVLGADFNDDGLVDEVDLSMWRSAVGSNAGGDANSDGQSDGDDFLTWQQQRSNFRPDHPPTLEVVPEPVSLACGLQAAVALAIARRRPSGPHQLTAQLA
;
A
#
# COMPACT_ATOMS: atom_id res chain seq x y z
N MET A 1 79.98 34.67 -46.50
CA MET A 1 78.98 35.73 -46.21
C MET A 1 77.62 35.08 -46.46
N ASP A 2 76.68 34.97 -45.54
CA ASP A 2 76.53 35.53 -44.20
C ASP A 2 75.56 34.66 -43.36
N ARG A 3 75.87 34.53 -42.06
CA ARG A 3 75.08 34.20 -40.82
C ARG A 3 73.99 33.09 -40.82
N ARG A 4 74.14 31.98 -40.04
CA ARG A 4 73.92 31.77 -38.56
C ARG A 4 72.42 31.91 -38.15
N LYS A 5 71.71 30.99 -37.45
CA LYS A 5 72.01 30.08 -36.30
C LYS A 5 70.88 29.01 -36.09
N PRO A 6 71.07 27.98 -35.22
CA PRO A 6 70.26 26.75 -35.09
C PRO A 6 69.54 26.56 -33.72
N TYR A 7 68.58 25.61 -33.61
CA TYR A 7 68.12 25.00 -32.35
C TYR A 7 67.68 23.54 -32.63
N LEU A 8 68.29 22.45 -32.13
CA LEU A 8 68.59 21.93 -30.78
C LEU A 8 67.68 20.71 -30.51
N ILE A 9 68.20 19.52 -30.81
CA ILE A 9 67.62 18.20 -30.49
C ILE A 9 68.05 17.84 -29.06
N TRP A 10 67.11 17.56 -28.17
CA TRP A 10 67.39 16.93 -26.88
C TRP A 10 66.80 15.52 -26.83
N ARG A 11 67.70 14.55 -26.61
CA ARG A 11 67.39 13.17 -26.24
C ARG A 11 66.84 13.13 -24.81
N LEU A 12 65.71 12.46 -24.62
CA LEU A 12 65.22 12.07 -23.29
C LEU A 12 65.85 10.73 -22.89
N SER A 13 66.58 10.74 -21.78
CA SER A 13 67.10 9.55 -21.11
C SER A 13 65.99 8.84 -20.36
N ALA A 14 65.97 7.50 -20.48
CA ALA A 14 65.06 6.62 -19.76
C ALA A 14 65.29 6.71 -18.24
N THR A 15 64.23 6.96 -17.49
CA THR A 15 64.18 6.70 -16.05
C THR A 15 63.03 5.73 -15.80
N THR A 16 63.39 4.55 -15.34
CA THR A 16 62.49 3.46 -14.97
C THR A 16 61.71 3.84 -13.72
N ILE A 17 60.38 3.96 -13.82
CA ILE A 17 59.48 3.97 -12.66
C ILE A 17 58.64 2.70 -12.75
N THR A 18 59.00 1.71 -11.94
CA THR A 18 58.14 0.59 -11.59
C THR A 18 57.06 1.09 -10.64
N ALA A 19 55.87 1.38 -11.17
CA ALA A 19 54.65 1.57 -10.38
C ALA A 19 53.73 0.37 -10.66
N GLY A 20 53.37 -0.35 -9.59
CA GLY A 20 52.50 -1.52 -9.65
C GLY A 20 51.13 -1.18 -10.23
N LEU A 21 50.68 -1.99 -11.18
CA LEU A 21 49.30 -2.01 -11.65
C LEU A 21 48.41 -2.57 -10.52
N ALA A 22 47.94 -1.70 -9.63
CA ALA A 22 46.72 -1.95 -8.91
C ALA A 22 45.57 -1.75 -9.90
N SER A 23 44.95 -2.85 -10.32
CA SER A 23 43.72 -2.84 -11.10
C SER A 23 42.60 -2.21 -10.27
N PHE A 24 42.45 -0.89 -10.34
CA PHE A 24 41.20 -0.23 -9.98
C PHE A 24 40.20 -0.51 -11.09
N VAL A 25 39.48 -1.62 -10.98
CA VAL A 25 38.18 -1.73 -11.62
C VAL A 25 37.27 -0.82 -10.81
N ALA A 26 37.18 0.45 -11.20
CA ALA A 26 36.06 1.28 -10.78
C ALA A 26 34.80 0.56 -11.28
N ALA A 27 34.05 -0.03 -10.36
CA ALA A 27 32.71 -0.50 -10.67
C ALA A 27 31.91 0.74 -11.10
N PHE A 28 31.76 0.91 -12.42
CA PHE A 28 30.79 1.84 -12.95
C PHE A 28 29.42 1.30 -12.54
N LEU A 29 28.89 1.79 -11.42
CA LEU A 29 27.46 1.70 -11.17
C LEU A 29 26.78 2.33 -12.39
N PRO A 30 25.80 1.68 -13.02
CA PRO A 30 25.06 2.31 -14.11
C PRO A 30 24.45 3.59 -13.56
N LEU A 31 24.87 4.75 -14.07
CA LEU A 31 24.23 6.02 -13.73
C LEU A 31 22.76 5.93 -14.13
N LYS A 32 21.85 6.33 -13.23
CA LYS A 32 20.46 6.63 -13.60
C LYS A 32 20.50 7.66 -14.73
N THR A 33 20.07 7.24 -15.92
CA THR A 33 20.09 8.08 -17.12
C THR A 33 18.89 9.03 -17.18
N VAL A 34 17.96 8.92 -16.23
CA VAL A 34 16.76 9.73 -16.11
C VAL A 34 16.72 10.36 -14.72
N ALA A 35 16.38 11.66 -14.64
CA ALA A 35 16.06 12.35 -13.40
C ALA A 35 14.74 11.80 -12.85
N ALA A 36 14.84 10.74 -12.06
CA ALA A 36 13.70 10.08 -11.46
C ALA A 36 14.07 9.35 -10.16
N THR A 37 13.12 9.34 -9.24
CA THR A 37 13.14 8.50 -8.04
C THR A 37 12.36 7.21 -8.33
N VAL A 38 12.91 6.08 -7.90
CA VAL A 38 12.30 4.75 -8.04
C VAL A 38 11.82 4.27 -6.68
N LEU A 39 10.52 4.07 -6.56
CA LEU A 39 9.89 3.47 -5.39
C LEU A 39 9.56 2.00 -5.72
N ALA A 40 9.71 1.11 -4.76
CA ALA A 40 9.12 -0.23 -4.82
C ALA A 40 7.92 -0.28 -3.87
N ALA A 41 6.77 -0.77 -4.32
CA ALA A 41 5.58 -0.95 -3.49
C ALA A 41 5.18 -2.43 -3.44
N VAL A 42 5.10 -2.98 -2.22
CA VAL A 42 4.84 -4.41 -1.98
C VAL A 42 4.29 -4.64 -0.57
N GLY A 43 3.22 -5.40 -0.43
CA GLY A 43 2.65 -5.84 0.86
C GLY A 43 2.88 -7.32 1.14
N ASP A 44 2.51 -7.75 2.34
CA ASP A 44 2.39 -9.17 2.70
C ASP A 44 3.77 -9.87 2.64
N LEU A 45 4.73 -9.16 3.23
CA LEU A 45 6.17 -9.42 3.22
C LEU A 45 6.59 -10.46 4.28
N GLY A 46 5.74 -10.67 5.29
CA GLY A 46 5.93 -11.48 6.49
C GLY A 46 6.24 -12.97 6.28
N SER A 47 6.34 -13.43 5.03
CA SER A 47 6.47 -14.84 4.68
C SER A 47 7.92 -15.33 4.72
N THR A 48 8.16 -16.56 5.17
CA THR A 48 9.47 -17.24 5.06
C THR A 48 9.67 -17.99 3.73
N GLN A 49 8.67 -17.97 2.86
CA GLN A 49 8.69 -18.72 1.59
C GLN A 49 9.73 -18.20 0.60
N VAL A 50 10.09 -19.04 -0.37
CA VAL A 50 11.06 -18.71 -1.42
C VAL A 50 10.58 -17.55 -2.30
N GLY A 51 9.27 -17.47 -2.55
CA GLY A 51 8.66 -16.37 -3.32
C GLY A 51 9.01 -15.01 -2.73
N ALA A 52 8.93 -14.84 -1.40
CA ALA A 52 9.29 -13.59 -0.73
C ALA A 52 10.76 -13.21 -0.94
N THR A 53 11.66 -14.19 -0.97
CA THR A 53 13.09 -13.95 -1.26
C THR A 53 13.31 -13.52 -2.70
N HIS A 54 12.60 -14.12 -3.65
CA HIS A 54 12.69 -13.74 -5.07
C HIS A 54 12.11 -12.35 -5.32
N VAL A 55 10.96 -12.01 -4.72
CA VAL A 55 10.38 -10.65 -4.78
C VAL A 55 11.36 -9.63 -4.21
N ALA A 56 11.94 -9.88 -3.03
CA ALA A 56 12.92 -8.97 -2.46
C ALA A 56 14.19 -8.83 -3.31
N SER A 57 14.62 -9.92 -3.97
CA SER A 57 15.76 -9.90 -4.89
C SER A 57 15.48 -9.06 -6.13
N LEU A 58 14.24 -9.10 -6.64
CA LEU A 58 13.78 -8.23 -7.73
C LEU A 58 13.81 -6.76 -7.30
N VAL A 59 13.24 -6.44 -6.14
CA VAL A 59 13.21 -5.07 -5.58
C VAL A 59 14.62 -4.53 -5.33
N GLY A 60 15.52 -5.36 -4.80
CA GLY A 60 16.92 -5.00 -4.54
C GLY A 60 17.85 -5.08 -5.75
N SER A 61 17.33 -5.42 -6.93
CA SER A 61 18.15 -5.66 -8.12
C SER A 61 18.79 -4.38 -8.65
N ALA A 62 19.94 -4.54 -9.30
CA ALA A 62 20.63 -3.45 -9.99
C ALA A 62 19.84 -2.89 -11.19
N SER A 63 18.85 -3.62 -11.71
CA SER A 63 18.00 -3.17 -12.82
C SER A 63 16.85 -2.28 -12.36
N TRP A 64 16.37 -2.46 -11.12
CA TRP A 64 15.39 -1.55 -10.53
C TRP A 64 16.03 -0.29 -9.97
N GLN A 65 17.23 -0.40 -9.38
CA GLN A 65 17.89 0.72 -8.70
C GLN A 65 16.95 1.44 -7.72
N THR A 66 16.17 0.66 -6.96
CA THR A 66 15.18 1.16 -6.00
C THR A 66 15.80 2.16 -5.03
N ASP A 67 15.19 3.33 -4.90
CA ASP A 67 15.59 4.36 -3.92
C ASP A 67 14.89 4.13 -2.60
N TYR A 68 13.58 3.85 -2.63
CA TYR A 68 12.75 3.69 -1.43
C TYR A 68 11.79 2.50 -1.58
N VAL A 69 11.47 1.85 -0.47
CA VAL A 69 10.47 0.78 -0.41
C VAL A 69 9.27 1.25 0.39
N LEU A 70 8.09 1.17 -0.20
CA LEU A 70 6.78 1.37 0.41
C LEU A 70 6.23 -0.02 0.76
N ALA A 71 6.31 -0.39 2.03
CA ALA A 71 5.83 -1.69 2.50
C ALA A 71 4.37 -1.59 2.93
N LEU A 72 3.49 -2.31 2.23
CA LEU A 72 2.03 -2.15 2.29
C LEU A 72 1.39 -3.01 3.39
N GLY A 73 2.08 -3.19 4.51
CA GLY A 73 1.63 -3.95 5.67
C GLY A 73 1.99 -5.43 5.63
N ASP A 74 1.65 -6.12 6.72
CA ASP A 74 1.97 -7.53 6.98
C ASP A 74 3.46 -7.81 6.84
N ASN A 75 4.21 -7.06 7.63
CA ASN A 75 5.66 -7.08 7.64
C ASN A 75 6.19 -8.26 8.48
N SER A 76 5.42 -8.75 9.45
CA SER A 76 5.82 -9.83 10.35
C SER A 76 5.25 -11.20 9.95
N GLY A 77 5.90 -12.29 10.38
CA GLY A 77 5.36 -13.65 10.27
C GLY A 77 4.32 -13.99 11.34
N SER A 78 3.63 -12.98 11.90
CA SER A 78 2.67 -13.07 13.03
C SER A 78 3.32 -13.13 14.42
N ASN A 79 4.49 -12.50 14.58
CA ASN A 79 5.17 -12.40 15.87
C ASN A 79 5.32 -10.96 16.33
N TYR A 80 4.63 -10.67 17.42
CA TYR A 80 4.34 -9.32 17.87
C TYR A 80 5.28 -8.84 18.99
N MET A 81 6.21 -9.70 19.41
CA MET A 81 7.05 -9.44 20.58
C MET A 81 8.23 -8.50 20.25
N PRO A 82 8.42 -7.40 21.00
CA PRO A 82 9.63 -6.59 20.91
C PRO A 82 10.91 -7.42 21.08
N GLY A 83 11.93 -7.13 20.28
CA GLY A 83 13.20 -7.87 20.30
C GLY A 83 13.16 -9.25 19.63
N SER A 84 12.04 -9.65 19.00
CA SER A 84 11.98 -10.94 18.31
C SER A 84 12.93 -10.98 17.11
N PRO A 85 13.79 -12.02 16.98
CA PRO A 85 14.71 -12.16 15.84
C PRO A 85 13.98 -12.40 14.51
N GLU A 86 12.72 -12.83 14.55
CA GLU A 86 11.92 -13.16 13.37
C GLU A 86 11.78 -11.97 12.40
N TRP A 87 11.64 -10.76 12.94
CA TRP A 87 11.60 -9.55 12.11
C TRP A 87 12.84 -9.42 11.24
N ASP A 88 14.02 -9.74 11.77
CA ASP A 88 15.27 -9.69 11.02
C ASP A 88 15.44 -10.90 10.09
N ASP A 89 14.90 -12.06 10.45
CA ASP A 89 14.91 -13.26 9.62
C ASP A 89 14.03 -13.12 8.38
N VAL A 90 12.91 -12.40 8.49
CA VAL A 90 11.91 -12.23 7.43
C VAL A 90 12.13 -10.93 6.65
N ILE A 91 12.16 -9.79 7.35
CA ILE A 91 12.26 -8.47 6.72
C ILE A 91 13.72 -8.06 6.60
N GLY A 92 14.49 -8.13 7.69
CA GLY A 92 15.88 -7.68 7.70
C GLY A 92 16.71 -8.37 6.62
N LYS A 93 16.66 -9.70 6.54
CA LYS A 93 17.39 -10.51 5.55
C LYS A 93 17.09 -10.13 4.10
N ARG A 94 15.89 -9.58 3.83
CA ARG A 94 15.38 -9.32 2.47
C ARG A 94 15.46 -7.85 2.09
N TYR A 95 15.12 -6.96 3.01
CA TYR A 95 14.98 -5.54 2.79
C TYR A 95 15.89 -4.70 3.69
N GLY A 96 16.73 -5.31 4.53
CA GLY A 96 17.59 -4.62 5.47
C GLY A 96 18.58 -3.64 4.83
N GLN A 97 18.92 -3.81 3.55
CA GLN A 97 19.67 -2.83 2.75
C GLN A 97 18.96 -1.48 2.56
N PHE A 98 17.65 -1.41 2.84
CA PHE A 98 16.82 -0.20 2.84
C PHE A 98 16.44 0.27 4.24
N ILE A 99 16.69 -0.53 5.28
CA ILE A 99 16.34 -0.21 6.67
C ILE A 99 17.55 0.39 7.36
N GLN A 100 17.36 1.57 7.96
CA GLN A 100 18.44 2.25 8.64
C GLN A 100 18.98 1.42 9.81
N LYS A 101 20.30 1.29 9.88
CA LYS A 101 21.01 0.66 10.99
C LYS A 101 20.54 1.24 12.32
N ARG A 102 20.19 0.36 13.24
CA ARG A 102 19.97 0.73 14.63
C ARG A 102 21.29 1.21 15.26
N SER A 103 21.22 2.31 16.00
CA SER A 103 22.34 2.85 16.79
C SER A 103 21.99 2.86 18.28
N GLY A 104 22.96 3.07 19.16
CA GLY A 104 22.75 3.19 20.61
C GLY A 104 23.00 1.91 21.42
N ALA A 105 23.33 2.10 22.70
CA ALA A 105 23.64 1.00 23.63
C ALA A 105 22.34 0.28 24.06
N GLY A 106 22.38 -1.07 24.08
CA GLY A 106 21.26 -1.89 24.57
C GLY A 106 20.14 -2.17 23.56
N ALA A 107 20.28 -1.70 22.32
CA ALA A 107 19.42 -2.08 21.22
C ALA A 107 19.48 -3.61 20.96
N PRO A 108 18.34 -4.34 20.92
CA PRO A 108 18.27 -5.66 20.30
C PRO A 108 19.01 -5.70 18.97
N ALA A 109 19.79 -6.76 18.76
CA ALA A 109 20.62 -6.89 17.57
C ALA A 109 19.74 -7.30 16.37
N TYR A 110 19.48 -6.33 15.49
CA TYR A 110 18.93 -6.56 14.15
C TYR A 110 20.04 -6.34 13.11
N PRO A 111 21.01 -7.27 12.99
CA PRO A 111 22.21 -7.10 12.18
C PRO A 111 21.94 -6.95 10.67
N GLN A 112 20.77 -7.36 10.17
CA GLN A 112 20.47 -7.25 8.74
C GLN A 112 20.05 -5.84 8.34
N GLN A 113 19.64 -4.98 9.28
CA GLN A 113 19.40 -3.55 9.04
C GLN A 113 20.74 -2.86 8.72
N THR A 114 20.97 -2.51 7.44
CA THR A 114 22.30 -2.16 6.92
C THR A 114 22.35 -0.84 6.15
N SER A 115 21.22 -0.15 5.97
CA SER A 115 21.22 1.19 5.36
C SER A 115 21.76 2.25 6.33
N GLU A 116 22.44 3.28 5.82
CA GLU A 116 22.89 4.41 6.66
C GLU A 116 21.75 5.42 6.92
N VAL A 117 20.77 5.45 6.02
CA VAL A 117 19.58 6.32 6.09
C VAL A 117 18.32 5.50 5.94
N GLN A 118 17.19 5.97 6.47
CA GLN A 118 15.93 5.25 6.34
C GLN A 118 15.44 5.31 4.89
N ARG A 119 15.20 4.15 4.30
CA ARG A 119 14.70 4.02 2.91
C ARG A 119 13.53 3.04 2.80
N PHE A 120 13.04 2.53 3.92
CA PHE A 120 11.94 1.57 4.00
C PHE A 120 10.82 2.19 4.83
N PHE A 121 9.64 2.33 4.24
CA PHE A 121 8.50 3.02 4.84
C PHE A 121 7.31 2.06 4.91
N PRO A 122 7.15 1.35 6.04
CA PRO A 122 6.05 0.42 6.25
C PRO A 122 4.80 1.12 6.75
N VAL A 123 3.64 0.56 6.38
CA VAL A 123 2.39 0.71 7.14
C VAL A 123 2.17 -0.54 8.00
N VAL A 124 1.32 -0.42 9.00
CA VAL A 124 0.89 -1.53 9.86
C VAL A 124 -0.14 -2.38 9.13
N GLY A 125 0.07 -3.70 9.04
CA GLY A 125 -0.97 -4.67 8.67
C GLY A 125 -1.57 -5.42 9.85
N ASP A 126 -2.56 -6.27 9.60
CA ASP A 126 -3.22 -7.01 10.68
C ASP A 126 -2.29 -8.08 11.28
N HIS A 127 -1.34 -8.61 10.51
CA HIS A 127 -0.28 -9.49 10.99
C HIS A 127 0.88 -8.76 11.68
N ASP A 128 0.83 -7.44 11.80
CA ASP A 128 1.78 -6.66 12.62
C ASP A 128 1.22 -6.36 14.02
N ARG A 129 -0.03 -6.74 14.29
CA ARG A 129 -0.76 -6.50 15.54
C ARG A 129 -0.91 -7.77 16.37
N ASP A 130 -0.63 -7.67 17.65
CA ASP A 130 -0.91 -8.76 18.59
C ASP A 130 -2.42 -9.09 18.60
N LEU A 131 -2.75 -10.34 18.26
CA LEU A 131 -4.15 -10.78 18.10
C LEU A 131 -5.00 -10.68 19.38
N THR A 132 -4.37 -10.58 20.55
CA THR A 132 -5.07 -10.53 21.84
C THR A 132 -5.25 -9.09 22.32
N SER A 133 -4.19 -8.30 22.25
CA SER A 133 -4.13 -6.93 22.79
C SER A 133 -4.33 -5.85 21.75
N GLY A 134 -4.20 -6.16 20.46
CA GLY A 134 -4.16 -5.20 19.35
C GLY A 134 -2.87 -4.37 19.30
N SER A 135 -1.87 -4.72 20.12
CA SER A 135 -0.63 -3.94 20.26
C SER A 135 0.29 -4.08 19.04
N ILE A 136 0.91 -2.97 18.63
CA ILE A 136 1.95 -2.92 17.58
C ILE A 136 3.37 -2.70 18.15
N SER A 137 3.59 -3.01 19.42
CA SER A 137 4.88 -2.74 20.09
C SER A 137 6.07 -3.44 19.42
N GLY A 138 5.89 -4.65 18.88
CA GLY A 138 6.90 -5.35 18.07
C GLY A 138 7.26 -4.60 16.78
N TYR A 139 6.24 -4.14 16.04
CA TYR A 139 6.42 -3.29 14.86
C TYR A 139 7.19 -2.01 15.19
N LEU A 140 6.83 -1.34 16.29
CA LEU A 140 7.51 -0.12 16.73
C LEU A 140 8.96 -0.37 17.16
N ASP A 141 9.25 -1.46 17.87
CA ASP A 141 10.63 -1.82 18.19
C ASP A 141 11.47 -2.06 16.91
N TYR A 142 10.91 -2.74 15.92
CA TYR A 142 11.66 -3.07 14.71
C TYR A 142 11.86 -1.86 13.79
N PHE A 143 10.81 -1.06 13.55
CA PHE A 143 10.84 0.01 12.54
C PHE A 143 11.06 1.40 13.13
N HIS A 144 10.51 1.72 14.29
CA HIS A 144 10.54 3.08 14.84
C HIS A 144 11.63 3.31 15.90
N PHE A 145 11.92 2.30 16.73
CA PHE A 145 12.63 2.37 18.00
C PHE A 145 13.51 3.60 18.27
N HIS A 146 13.23 4.23 19.41
CA HIS A 146 14.00 5.32 20.00
C HIS A 146 15.23 4.82 20.74
N THR A 147 16.38 5.48 20.53
CA THR A 147 17.59 5.23 21.31
C THR A 147 17.58 5.91 22.69
N THR A 148 16.54 6.71 22.97
CA THR A 148 16.37 7.46 24.23
C THR A 148 14.95 7.29 24.76
N PRO A 149 14.74 6.85 26.02
CA PRO A 149 13.44 6.90 26.66
C PRO A 149 12.88 8.33 26.67
N GLY A 150 11.72 8.56 26.05
CA GLY A 150 11.08 9.88 25.94
C GLY A 150 11.60 10.78 24.82
N GLY A 151 12.44 10.28 23.91
CA GLY A 151 12.82 11.00 22.69
C GLY A 151 11.76 10.89 21.59
N SER A 152 11.54 11.96 20.82
CA SER A 152 10.57 12.00 19.71
C SER A 152 11.13 11.56 18.35
N ALA A 153 12.46 11.52 18.18
CA ALA A 153 13.08 11.15 16.91
C ALA A 153 13.28 9.62 16.83
N GLY A 154 12.34 8.93 16.18
CA GLY A 154 12.51 7.53 15.74
C GLY A 154 13.15 7.44 14.34
N ARG A 155 13.24 6.23 13.78
CA ARG A 155 13.70 6.02 12.38
C ARG A 155 12.60 6.30 11.35
N LEU A 156 11.34 6.08 11.71
CA LEU A 156 10.23 6.52 10.88
C LEU A 156 10.07 8.05 10.99
N PRO A 157 9.54 8.70 9.95
CA PRO A 157 9.23 10.13 9.94
C PRO A 157 8.35 10.57 11.13
N ASP A 158 8.29 11.88 11.35
CA ASP A 158 7.39 12.43 12.36
C ASP A 158 5.93 12.06 12.05
N GLY A 159 5.21 11.68 13.09
CA GLY A 159 3.86 11.15 12.99
C GLY A 159 3.36 10.69 14.36
N VAL A 160 2.35 9.83 14.36
CA VAL A 160 1.89 9.17 15.59
C VAL A 160 2.41 7.75 15.57
N HIS A 161 3.16 7.39 16.61
CA HIS A 161 3.73 6.07 16.83
C HIS A 161 3.54 5.67 18.29
N ASP A 162 2.49 4.91 18.57
CA ASP A 162 2.19 4.37 19.90
C ASP A 162 1.74 2.91 19.80
N ASP A 163 1.63 2.22 20.94
CA ASP A 163 1.33 0.79 20.98
C ASP A 163 0.02 0.39 20.27
N SER A 164 -0.86 1.32 19.92
CA SER A 164 -2.13 1.04 19.23
C SER A 164 -2.16 1.42 17.75
N GLN A 165 -1.28 2.33 17.32
CA GLN A 165 -1.32 2.91 15.98
C GLN A 165 0.02 3.47 15.52
N SER A 166 0.26 3.39 14.21
CA SER A 166 1.42 4.04 13.59
C SER A 166 1.07 4.63 12.23
N TYR A 167 0.99 5.96 12.14
CA TYR A 167 0.77 6.68 10.87
C TYR A 167 1.63 7.93 10.80
N TYR A 168 2.10 8.25 9.60
CA TYR A 168 3.09 9.30 9.35
C TYR A 168 3.10 9.66 7.86
N ASP A 169 3.78 10.75 7.52
CA ASP A 169 4.00 11.15 6.14
C ASP A 169 5.49 11.41 5.85
N VAL A 170 5.86 11.33 4.58
CA VAL A 170 7.23 11.62 4.13
C VAL A 170 7.26 12.21 2.73
N ALA A 171 7.92 13.36 2.60
CA ALA A 171 8.24 13.95 1.31
C ALA A 171 9.59 13.42 0.80
N LEU A 172 9.54 12.57 -0.21
CA LEU A 172 10.72 11.98 -0.86
C LEU A 172 11.12 12.86 -2.07
N PRO A 173 12.39 13.27 -2.18
CA PRO A 173 12.83 14.09 -3.32
C PRO A 173 12.73 13.32 -4.63
N ILE A 174 12.45 14.03 -5.73
CA ILE A 174 12.61 13.51 -7.08
C ILE A 174 14.07 13.71 -7.50
N GLU A 175 14.82 12.62 -7.63
CA GLU A 175 16.25 12.66 -7.97
C GLU A 175 16.47 13.37 -9.31
N GLY A 176 17.26 14.45 -9.30
CA GLY A 176 17.52 15.30 -10.47
C GLY A 176 16.34 16.19 -10.90
N GLY A 177 15.23 16.20 -10.16
CA GLY A 177 14.08 17.09 -10.35
C GLY A 177 14.03 18.23 -9.34
N ALA A 178 13.01 19.08 -9.47
CA ALA A 178 12.71 20.17 -8.53
C ALA A 178 11.61 19.80 -7.51
N GLY A 179 10.86 18.73 -7.77
CA GLY A 179 9.72 18.30 -6.97
C GLY A 179 10.00 17.19 -5.98
N SER A 180 8.91 16.69 -5.41
CA SER A 180 8.89 15.58 -4.44
C SER A 180 7.65 14.71 -4.63
N VAL A 181 7.74 13.50 -4.06
CA VAL A 181 6.62 12.59 -3.84
C VAL A 181 6.29 12.62 -2.36
N HIS A 182 5.09 13.08 -2.00
CA HIS A 182 4.60 13.01 -0.63
C HIS A 182 3.82 11.72 -0.42
N VAL A 183 4.33 10.85 0.44
CA VAL A 183 3.69 9.58 0.80
C VAL A 183 3.04 9.73 2.16
N PHE A 184 1.74 9.43 2.24
CA PHE A 184 0.97 9.39 3.47
C PHE A 184 0.75 7.93 3.87
N ALA A 185 1.49 7.46 4.87
CA ALA A 185 1.44 6.10 5.38
C ALA A 185 0.35 6.00 6.46
N MET A 186 -0.82 5.51 6.07
CA MET A 186 -2.00 5.42 6.93
C MET A 186 -2.15 4.03 7.54
N ASP A 187 -2.41 3.99 8.84
CA ASP A 187 -2.81 2.79 9.56
C ASP A 187 -4.32 2.52 9.35
N SER A 188 -4.65 1.71 8.34
CA SER A 188 -6.02 1.28 8.05
C SER A 188 -6.59 0.37 9.14
N GLU A 189 -5.74 -0.48 9.73
CA GLU A 189 -6.19 -1.51 10.68
C GLU A 189 -6.73 -0.91 11.96
N ALA A 190 -6.15 0.20 12.41
CA ALA A 190 -6.62 0.89 13.59
C ALA A 190 -8.08 1.43 13.43
N PHE A 191 -8.65 1.51 12.22
CA PHE A 191 -10.02 1.96 12.00
C PHE A 191 -11.05 1.04 12.68
N ALA A 192 -10.76 -0.27 12.77
CA ALA A 192 -11.66 -1.25 13.35
C ALA A 192 -11.72 -1.18 14.89
N TYR A 193 -10.71 -0.58 15.54
CA TYR A 193 -10.54 -0.67 17.01
C TYR A 193 -11.04 0.56 17.78
N SER A 194 -11.08 1.76 17.17
CA SER A 194 -11.51 2.97 17.87
C SER A 194 -12.12 4.04 16.92
N PRO A 195 -13.40 4.40 17.10
CA PRO A 195 -14.06 5.44 16.30
C PRO A 195 -13.38 6.81 16.39
N GLN A 196 -12.89 7.20 17.58
CA GLN A 196 -12.19 8.48 17.79
C GLN A 196 -10.83 8.48 17.08
N SER A 197 -10.08 7.38 17.21
CA SER A 197 -8.79 7.20 16.53
C SER A 197 -8.95 7.19 15.00
N ARG A 198 -10.08 6.67 14.50
CA ARG A 198 -10.43 6.76 13.08
C ARG A 198 -10.66 8.19 12.62
N ALA A 199 -11.45 8.98 13.36
CA ALA A 199 -11.72 10.37 13.01
C ALA A 199 -10.42 11.21 12.95
N SER A 200 -9.55 11.10 13.94
CA SER A 200 -8.29 11.85 13.97
C SER A 200 -7.35 11.49 12.81
N ARG A 201 -7.33 10.23 12.37
CA ARG A 201 -6.53 9.81 11.20
C ARG A 201 -7.08 10.35 9.89
N ILE A 202 -8.40 10.34 9.75
CA ILE A 202 -9.05 10.89 8.55
C ILE A 202 -8.77 12.38 8.45
N GLU A 203 -8.90 13.12 9.55
CA GLU A 203 -8.56 14.54 9.63
C GLU A 203 -7.10 14.80 9.31
N TRP A 204 -6.16 14.05 9.93
CA TRP A 204 -4.74 14.17 9.63
C TRP A 204 -4.43 13.92 8.14
N LEU A 205 -5.01 12.87 7.55
CA LEU A 205 -4.77 12.53 6.15
C LEU A 205 -5.36 13.60 5.21
N ARG A 206 -6.61 14.02 5.46
CA ARG A 206 -7.28 15.10 4.72
C ARG A 206 -6.44 16.37 4.73
N ASP A 207 -6.07 16.83 5.91
CA ASP A 207 -5.35 18.10 6.08
C ASP A 207 -3.95 18.01 5.48
N GLY A 208 -3.26 16.89 5.67
CA GLY A 208 -1.96 16.63 5.07
C GLY A 208 -2.00 16.66 3.54
N LEU A 209 -2.96 15.96 2.93
CA LEU A 209 -3.13 15.94 1.48
C LEU A 209 -3.47 17.33 0.93
N ARG A 210 -4.41 18.06 1.55
CA ARG A 210 -4.81 19.43 1.13
C ARG A 210 -3.66 20.43 1.25
N ASN A 211 -2.86 20.34 2.32
CA ASN A 211 -1.75 21.26 2.56
C ASN A 211 -0.47 20.92 1.80
N SER A 212 -0.34 19.69 1.28
CA SER A 212 0.84 19.29 0.55
C SER A 212 0.98 20.00 -0.80
N THR A 213 2.17 20.54 -1.04
CA THR A 213 2.58 21.18 -2.30
C THR A 213 3.45 20.26 -3.19
N ALA A 214 3.58 18.98 -2.82
CA ALA A 214 4.40 18.02 -3.56
C ALA A 214 3.87 17.77 -4.97
N THR A 215 4.77 17.40 -5.89
CA THR A 215 4.41 17.06 -7.27
C THR A 215 3.46 15.87 -7.33
N TRP A 216 3.74 14.86 -6.51
CA TRP A 216 2.93 13.65 -6.42
C TRP A 216 2.51 13.40 -4.98
N LYS A 217 1.28 12.95 -4.77
CA LYS A 217 0.75 12.59 -3.46
C LYS A 217 0.21 11.16 -3.52
N PHE A 218 0.81 10.25 -2.76
CA PHE A 218 0.40 8.85 -2.69
C PHE A 218 -0.04 8.52 -1.28
N VAL A 219 -1.08 7.70 -1.17
CA VAL A 219 -1.50 7.13 0.12
C VAL A 219 -1.11 5.67 0.13
N THR A 220 -0.45 5.22 1.19
CA THR A 220 -0.19 3.80 1.45
C THR A 220 -0.99 3.35 2.65
N MET A 221 -1.51 2.14 2.59
CA MET A 221 -2.32 1.51 3.64
C MET A 221 -2.24 -0.01 3.52
N HIS A 222 -2.72 -0.76 4.49
CA HIS A 222 -2.73 -2.21 4.40
C HIS A 222 -4.00 -2.73 3.73
N SER A 223 -5.16 -2.53 4.38
CA SER A 223 -6.46 -2.95 3.85
C SER A 223 -6.93 -2.10 2.65
N PRO A 224 -7.29 -2.72 1.51
CA PRO A 224 -7.66 -1.98 0.30
C PRO A 224 -9.08 -1.40 0.34
N PRO A 225 -9.30 -0.18 -0.20
CA PRO A 225 -10.66 0.36 -0.41
C PRO A 225 -11.47 -0.44 -1.44
N TYR A 226 -10.78 -0.92 -2.47
CA TYR A 226 -11.35 -1.70 -3.57
C TYR A 226 -10.54 -2.97 -3.79
N SER A 227 -11.22 -4.10 -3.84
CA SER A 227 -10.63 -5.39 -4.19
C SER A 227 -11.69 -6.34 -4.75
N SER A 228 -11.27 -7.17 -5.70
CA SER A 228 -12.02 -8.29 -6.26
C SER A 228 -11.62 -9.64 -5.65
N SER A 229 -10.75 -9.65 -4.64
CA SER A 229 -10.23 -10.85 -3.97
C SER A 229 -11.07 -11.19 -2.72
N LEU A 230 -10.62 -12.14 -1.91
CA LEU A 230 -11.33 -12.74 -0.78
C LEU A 230 -11.93 -11.71 0.18
N HIS A 231 -11.24 -10.59 0.42
CA HIS A 231 -11.68 -9.57 1.37
C HIS A 231 -12.64 -8.54 0.77
N ASN A 232 -12.86 -8.56 -0.55
CA ASN A 232 -13.72 -7.66 -1.32
C ASN A 232 -13.40 -6.17 -1.11
N SER A 233 -14.20 -5.31 -1.73
CA SER A 233 -14.13 -3.85 -1.50
C SER A 233 -14.74 -3.50 -0.14
N ASN A 234 -14.09 -2.62 0.62
CA ASN A 234 -14.55 -2.21 1.93
C ASN A 234 -14.85 -0.70 1.98
N PRO A 235 -16.13 -0.30 2.07
CA PRO A 235 -16.54 1.11 2.16
C PRO A 235 -15.93 1.89 3.33
N LEU A 236 -15.48 1.22 4.40
CA LEU A 236 -14.81 1.86 5.53
C LEU A 236 -13.51 2.57 5.12
N TYR A 237 -12.84 2.08 4.06
CA TYR A 237 -11.57 2.64 3.57
C TYR A 237 -11.74 3.47 2.30
N GLN A 238 -12.96 3.61 1.76
CA GLN A 238 -13.27 4.43 0.58
C GLN A 238 -13.42 5.90 0.96
N LEU A 239 -12.30 6.50 1.40
CA LEU A 239 -12.21 7.92 1.74
C LEU A 239 -12.16 8.79 0.46
N PRO A 240 -12.51 10.08 0.54
CA PRO A 240 -12.41 11.03 -0.58
C PRO A 240 -10.96 11.48 -0.85
N PHE A 241 -10.06 10.50 -1.02
CA PHE A 241 -8.63 10.73 -1.23
C PHE A 241 -8.35 11.70 -2.38
N GLN A 242 -9.10 11.59 -3.47
CA GLN A 242 -8.92 12.46 -4.63
C GLN A 242 -9.37 13.90 -4.37
N GLN A 243 -10.48 14.12 -3.65
CA GLN A 243 -10.90 15.49 -3.24
C GLN A 243 -9.85 16.16 -2.39
N TRP A 244 -9.16 15.37 -1.56
CA TRP A 244 -8.07 15.87 -0.73
C TRP A 244 -6.76 16.05 -1.53
N GLY A 245 -6.69 15.51 -2.74
CA GLY A 245 -5.60 15.74 -3.70
C GLY A 245 -4.64 14.57 -3.87
N ALA A 246 -4.97 13.36 -3.39
CA ALA A 246 -4.19 12.17 -3.70
C ALA A 246 -4.22 11.86 -5.21
N HIS A 247 -3.15 11.26 -5.72
CA HIS A 247 -3.05 10.82 -7.11
C HIS A 247 -3.10 9.29 -7.26
N ALA A 248 -2.79 8.54 -6.19
CA ALA A 248 -2.90 7.10 -6.15
C ALA A 248 -3.02 6.60 -4.71
N VAL A 249 -3.66 5.44 -4.54
CA VAL A 249 -3.69 4.68 -3.29
C VAL A 249 -3.07 3.32 -3.52
N LEU A 250 -2.17 2.89 -2.63
CA LEU A 250 -1.49 1.60 -2.71
C LEU A 250 -1.75 0.79 -1.42
N SER A 251 -2.16 -0.47 -1.61
CA SER A 251 -2.60 -1.37 -0.54
C SER A 251 -2.03 -2.79 -0.68
N GLY A 252 -2.05 -3.56 0.40
CA GLY A 252 -1.71 -4.99 0.45
C GLY A 252 -2.92 -5.83 0.82
N HIS A 253 -2.74 -6.73 1.80
CA HIS A 253 -3.76 -7.54 2.50
C HIS A 253 -4.41 -8.63 1.65
N ASP A 254 -4.97 -8.25 0.50
CA ASP A 254 -5.39 -9.21 -0.49
C ASP A 254 -4.17 -9.69 -1.28
N HIS A 255 -3.84 -10.97 -1.13
CA HIS A 255 -2.68 -11.62 -1.75
C HIS A 255 -2.86 -11.86 -3.26
N VAL A 256 -3.09 -10.77 -3.98
CA VAL A 256 -3.23 -10.63 -5.43
C VAL A 256 -2.58 -9.32 -5.86
N TYR A 257 -2.39 -9.17 -7.17
CA TYR A 257 -2.20 -7.86 -7.78
C TYR A 257 -3.50 -7.43 -8.45
N GLU A 258 -3.94 -6.21 -8.17
CA GLU A 258 -5.09 -5.62 -8.82
C GLU A 258 -4.90 -4.12 -9.01
N ARG A 259 -5.21 -3.63 -10.22
CA ARG A 259 -5.39 -2.19 -10.47
C ARG A 259 -6.87 -1.93 -10.69
N VAL A 260 -7.40 -1.03 -9.87
CA VAL A 260 -8.76 -0.51 -9.94
C VAL A 260 -8.69 0.97 -10.29
N SER A 261 -9.53 1.39 -11.22
CA SER A 261 -9.76 2.78 -11.57
C SER A 261 -11.10 3.19 -10.98
N ALA A 262 -11.09 4.00 -9.92
CA ALA A 262 -12.30 4.34 -9.19
C ALA A 262 -12.40 5.84 -8.97
N THR A 263 -13.64 6.30 -8.80
CA THR A 263 -14.01 7.69 -8.54
C THR A 263 -15.00 7.71 -7.38
N ASN A 264 -14.91 8.69 -6.47
CA ASN A 264 -16.09 9.05 -5.70
C ASN A 264 -17.00 9.96 -6.53
N ALA A 265 -18.20 10.24 -6.03
CA ALA A 265 -19.18 11.03 -6.76
C ALA A 265 -18.63 12.45 -7.05
N GLY A 266 -18.80 12.92 -8.29
CA GLY A 266 -18.34 14.25 -8.73
C GLY A 266 -16.84 14.33 -9.07
N GLU A 267 -16.12 13.22 -9.01
CA GLU A 267 -14.69 13.17 -9.32
C GLU A 267 -14.41 12.49 -10.67
N VAL A 268 -13.14 12.17 -10.89
CA VAL A 268 -12.62 11.56 -12.11
C VAL A 268 -11.76 10.38 -11.71
N ASP A 269 -11.60 9.41 -12.59
CA ASP A 269 -10.96 8.17 -12.20
C ASP A 269 -9.53 8.36 -11.64
N MET A 270 -9.28 7.81 -10.44
CA MET A 270 -7.98 7.73 -9.78
C MET A 270 -7.57 6.26 -9.64
N PRO A 271 -6.29 5.91 -9.84
CA PRO A 271 -5.83 4.53 -9.67
C PRO A 271 -5.71 4.14 -8.20
N TYR A 272 -6.24 2.96 -7.88
CA TYR A 272 -6.05 2.22 -6.65
C TYR A 272 -5.36 0.90 -6.97
N PHE A 273 -4.35 0.56 -6.19
CA PHE A 273 -3.56 -0.63 -6.40
C PHE A 273 -3.60 -1.53 -5.18
N VAL A 274 -3.85 -2.82 -5.40
CA VAL A 274 -3.61 -3.89 -4.44
C VAL A 274 -2.38 -4.64 -4.89
N ASN A 275 -1.37 -4.77 -4.03
CA ASN A 275 -0.21 -5.61 -4.26
C ASN A 275 0.17 -6.37 -2.98
N GLY A 276 -0.60 -7.41 -2.66
CA GLY A 276 -0.27 -8.34 -1.59
C GLY A 276 0.50 -9.58 -2.03
N LEU A 277 1.18 -9.49 -3.18
CA LEU A 277 1.95 -10.59 -3.76
C LEU A 277 3.42 -10.60 -3.30
N GLY A 278 3.71 -10.12 -2.09
CA GLY A 278 5.06 -10.06 -1.52
C GLY A 278 5.69 -11.41 -1.17
N GLY A 279 4.95 -12.51 -1.28
CA GLY A 279 5.46 -13.87 -1.09
C GLY A 279 4.76 -14.70 -0.03
N SER A 280 3.62 -14.23 0.50
CA SER A 280 2.68 -15.01 1.31
C SER A 280 1.92 -16.05 0.45
N ASN A 281 0.74 -16.52 0.86
CA ASN A 281 -0.08 -17.45 0.05
C ASN A 281 -0.95 -16.71 -0.97
N ILE A 282 -1.02 -17.13 -2.23
CA ILE A 282 -1.83 -16.42 -3.24
C ILE A 282 -3.34 -16.68 -3.06
N TYR A 283 -4.16 -15.63 -3.13
CA TYR A 283 -5.62 -15.73 -3.05
C TYR A 283 -6.31 -15.86 -4.41
N PRO A 284 -7.50 -16.50 -4.45
CA PRO A 284 -8.36 -16.46 -5.63
C PRO A 284 -9.14 -15.14 -5.70
N PHE A 285 -9.45 -14.70 -6.93
CA PHE A 285 -10.48 -13.68 -7.13
C PHE A 285 -11.87 -14.26 -6.88
N THR A 286 -12.78 -13.44 -6.37
CA THR A 286 -14.17 -13.80 -6.08
C THR A 286 -15.10 -13.39 -7.24
N ALA A 287 -16.39 -13.74 -7.12
CA ALA A 287 -17.42 -13.28 -8.04
C ALA A 287 -17.76 -11.79 -7.88
N ASN A 288 -17.44 -11.19 -6.73
CA ASN A 288 -17.71 -9.79 -6.41
C ASN A 288 -16.58 -8.92 -6.93
N ARG A 289 -16.53 -8.75 -8.25
CA ARG A 289 -15.52 -7.90 -8.88
C ARG A 289 -15.70 -6.44 -8.44
N ALA A 290 -14.63 -5.81 -7.97
CA ALA A 290 -14.63 -4.38 -7.64
C ALA A 290 -15.07 -3.55 -8.87
N PRO A 291 -16.00 -2.60 -8.70
CA PRO A 291 -16.30 -1.62 -9.73
C PRO A 291 -15.01 -0.91 -10.17
N GLY A 292 -14.81 -0.75 -11.48
CA GLY A 292 -13.61 -0.11 -12.00
C GLY A 292 -12.34 -0.97 -11.96
N SER A 293 -12.40 -2.24 -11.54
CA SER A 293 -11.27 -3.16 -11.72
C SER A 293 -10.84 -3.18 -13.19
N GLU A 294 -9.54 -3.04 -13.48
CA GLU A 294 -8.99 -2.95 -14.84
C GLU A 294 -8.03 -4.10 -15.13
N PHE A 295 -7.18 -4.43 -14.16
CA PHE A 295 -6.19 -5.50 -14.28
C PHE A 295 -6.14 -6.33 -13.00
N ARG A 296 -5.99 -7.66 -13.14
CA ARG A 296 -6.00 -8.62 -12.04
C ARG A 296 -5.00 -9.74 -12.31
N TYR A 297 -4.18 -10.08 -11.31
CA TYR A 297 -3.18 -11.13 -11.40
C TYR A 297 -3.01 -11.87 -10.08
N ASN A 298 -2.98 -13.20 -10.14
CA ASN A 298 -2.81 -14.09 -8.99
C ASN A 298 -2.17 -15.44 -9.40
N GLN A 299 -1.29 -15.42 -10.41
CA GLN A 299 -0.63 -16.66 -10.88
C GLN A 299 0.73 -16.89 -10.23
N ASP A 300 1.40 -15.81 -9.80
CA ASP A 300 2.69 -15.85 -9.12
C ASP A 300 2.84 -14.58 -8.26
N PHE A 301 3.96 -14.43 -7.57
CA PHE A 301 4.30 -13.29 -6.74
C PHE A 301 4.91 -12.13 -7.55
N GLY A 302 5.03 -10.95 -6.94
CA GLY A 302 5.59 -9.80 -7.63
C GLY A 302 5.70 -8.55 -6.77
N ALA A 303 6.28 -7.52 -7.38
CA ALA A 303 6.38 -6.19 -6.79
C ALA A 303 6.02 -5.13 -7.83
N MET A 304 5.58 -3.97 -7.36
CA MET A 304 5.38 -2.80 -8.20
C MET A 304 6.61 -1.90 -8.15
N ARG A 305 7.12 -1.51 -9.31
CA ARG A 305 8.09 -0.43 -9.48
C ARG A 305 7.35 0.85 -9.85
N ILE A 306 7.68 1.94 -9.18
CA ILE A 306 7.11 3.26 -9.46
C ILE A 306 8.26 4.20 -9.81
N THR A 307 8.34 4.59 -11.07
CA THR A 307 9.35 5.55 -11.53
C THR A 307 8.72 6.93 -11.57
N VAL A 308 9.26 7.86 -10.78
CA VAL A 308 8.68 9.18 -10.59
C VAL A 308 9.64 10.29 -11.00
N SER A 309 9.18 11.15 -11.91
CA SER A 309 9.83 12.39 -12.33
C SER A 309 8.94 13.60 -12.02
N ASP A 310 9.40 14.81 -12.31
CA ASP A 310 8.57 16.02 -12.13
C ASP A 310 7.31 16.05 -13.01
N ASN A 311 7.26 15.24 -14.08
CA ASN A 311 6.19 15.28 -15.08
C ASN A 311 5.38 13.99 -15.13
N GLU A 312 5.94 12.85 -14.72
CA GLU A 312 5.28 11.54 -14.82
C GLU A 312 5.54 10.67 -13.60
N ALA A 313 4.53 9.88 -13.23
CA ALA A 313 4.65 8.73 -12.33
C ALA A 313 4.20 7.47 -13.08
N ILE A 314 5.12 6.53 -13.28
CA ILE A 314 4.90 5.29 -14.02
C ILE A 314 4.87 4.13 -13.03
N PHE A 315 3.73 3.47 -12.92
CA PHE A 315 3.48 2.31 -12.06
C PHE A 315 3.58 1.05 -12.90
N GLU A 316 4.46 0.12 -12.54
CA GLU A 316 4.74 -1.09 -13.31
C GLU A 316 4.75 -2.30 -12.37
N PHE A 317 3.85 -3.26 -12.59
CA PHE A 317 3.87 -4.51 -11.82
C PHE A 317 4.68 -5.58 -12.54
N PHE A 318 5.65 -6.13 -11.83
CA PHE A 318 6.50 -7.22 -12.31
C PHE A 318 6.23 -8.48 -11.49
N SER A 319 5.90 -9.56 -12.19
CA SER A 319 5.87 -10.88 -11.60
C SER A 319 7.27 -11.48 -11.55
N ILE A 320 7.57 -12.22 -10.49
CA ILE A 320 8.69 -13.15 -10.49
C ILE A 320 8.30 -14.44 -11.23
N ASP A 321 9.28 -15.34 -11.37
CA ASP A 321 9.07 -16.74 -11.73
C ASP A 321 9.47 -17.59 -10.51
N SER A 322 8.50 -17.87 -9.63
CA SER A 322 8.77 -18.57 -8.36
C SER A 322 9.02 -20.07 -8.56
N TYR A 323 8.60 -20.64 -9.69
CA TYR A 323 8.67 -22.07 -9.99
C TYR A 323 9.62 -22.44 -11.14
N GLY A 324 10.05 -21.48 -11.95
CA GLY A 324 10.95 -21.71 -13.08
C GLY A 324 12.44 -21.64 -12.74
N GLY A 325 13.22 -22.34 -13.57
CA GLY A 325 14.68 -22.46 -13.42
C GLY A 325 15.45 -21.23 -13.88
N ASP A 326 14.82 -20.33 -14.64
CA ASP A 326 15.38 -19.04 -15.01
C ASP A 326 14.93 -18.00 -14.00
N GLN A 327 15.80 -17.77 -13.01
CA GLN A 327 15.72 -16.63 -12.09
C GLN A 327 15.96 -15.35 -12.90
N ALA A 328 15.02 -14.97 -13.76
CA ALA A 328 15.09 -13.74 -14.51
C ALA A 328 15.17 -12.61 -13.47
N ALA A 329 16.38 -12.12 -13.24
CA ALA A 329 16.72 -11.15 -12.20
C ALA A 329 15.95 -9.82 -12.31
N ASN A 330 15.14 -9.67 -13.37
CA ASN A 330 14.41 -8.47 -13.74
C ASN A 330 12.88 -8.64 -13.68
N GLY A 331 12.36 -9.84 -13.39
CA GLY A 331 10.92 -10.13 -13.41
C GLY A 331 10.30 -10.01 -14.82
N THR A 332 9.00 -10.29 -14.91
CA THR A 332 8.18 -10.11 -16.12
C THR A 332 7.21 -8.97 -15.89
N LEU A 333 7.28 -7.90 -16.70
CA LEU A 333 6.31 -6.82 -16.69
C LEU A 333 4.94 -7.33 -17.14
N LEU A 334 3.92 -7.20 -16.29
CA LEU A 334 2.56 -7.66 -16.58
C LEU A 334 1.55 -6.52 -16.72
N ASP A 335 1.73 -5.44 -15.96
CA ASP A 335 0.86 -4.27 -16.02
C ASP A 335 1.67 -2.98 -15.92
N SER A 336 1.19 -1.94 -16.61
CA SER A 336 1.78 -0.61 -16.58
C SER A 336 0.71 0.46 -16.66
N PHE A 337 0.82 1.47 -15.80
CA PHE A 337 -0.06 2.62 -15.76
C PHE A 337 0.75 3.90 -15.57
N THR A 338 0.44 4.96 -16.30
CA THR A 338 1.19 6.22 -16.25
C THR A 338 0.26 7.37 -15.89
N LEU A 339 0.63 8.12 -14.86
CA LEU A 339 0.08 9.43 -14.59
C LEU A 339 1.00 10.49 -15.18
N SER A 340 0.44 11.41 -15.96
CA SER A 340 1.14 12.60 -16.45
C SER A 340 0.63 13.83 -15.72
N LYS A 341 1.53 14.67 -15.19
CA LYS A 341 1.19 15.88 -14.42
C LYS A 341 0.24 16.82 -15.15
N ASN A 342 0.39 16.94 -16.47
CA ASN A 342 -0.46 17.80 -17.32
C ASN A 342 -1.84 17.20 -17.62
N ALA A 343 -2.04 15.92 -17.29
CA ALA A 343 -3.31 15.22 -17.41
C ALA A 343 -3.90 14.91 -16.03
N LEU A 344 -3.25 15.35 -14.94
CA LEU A 344 -3.82 15.23 -13.61
C LEU A 344 -5.07 16.10 -13.54
N PRO A 345 -6.17 15.53 -13.07
CA PRO A 345 -7.37 16.30 -12.88
C PRO A 345 -7.20 17.27 -11.72
N THR A 346 -7.78 18.46 -11.86
CA THR A 346 -7.88 19.39 -10.75
C THR A 346 -8.80 18.77 -9.70
N PRO A 347 -8.42 18.74 -8.40
CA PRO A 347 -9.34 18.33 -7.35
C PRO A 347 -10.66 19.11 -7.47
N PRO A 348 -11.81 18.44 -7.32
CA PRO A 348 -13.10 19.10 -7.45
C PRO A 348 -13.25 20.21 -6.40
N VAL A 349 -13.91 21.30 -6.77
CA VAL A 349 -14.34 22.32 -5.81
C VAL A 349 -15.58 21.79 -5.10
N LEU A 350 -15.50 21.63 -3.78
CA LEU A 350 -16.60 21.14 -2.94
C LEU A 350 -17.52 22.30 -2.54
N GLY A 351 -18.38 22.75 -3.46
CA GLY A 351 -19.36 23.80 -3.18
C GLY A 351 -20.39 23.40 -2.12
N ALA A 352 -20.64 22.09 -1.96
CA ALA A 352 -21.59 21.56 -0.98
C ALA A 352 -20.95 21.17 0.38
N ASP A 353 -19.67 21.47 0.59
CA ASP A 353 -19.00 21.38 1.90
C ASP A 353 -19.22 22.73 2.63
N PHE A 354 -20.34 22.84 3.35
CA PHE A 354 -20.79 24.11 3.92
C PHE A 354 -20.13 24.43 5.26
N ASN A 355 -19.53 23.44 5.91
CA ASN A 355 -18.79 23.61 7.16
C ASN A 355 -17.26 23.69 6.95
N ASP A 356 -16.79 23.62 5.71
CA ASP A 356 -15.40 23.64 5.27
C ASP A 356 -14.53 22.51 5.89
N ASP A 357 -15.14 21.41 6.31
CA ASP A 357 -14.44 20.28 6.91
C ASP A 357 -13.86 19.31 5.87
N GLY A 358 -13.97 19.59 4.58
CA GLY A 358 -13.43 18.79 3.49
C GLY A 358 -14.14 17.46 3.28
N LEU A 359 -15.32 17.27 3.87
CA LEU A 359 -16.28 16.23 3.55
C LEU A 359 -17.56 16.88 3.03
N VAL A 360 -18.23 16.20 2.09
CA VAL A 360 -19.63 16.50 1.77
C VAL A 360 -20.47 15.35 2.30
N ASP A 361 -21.16 15.57 3.42
CA ASP A 361 -21.86 14.54 4.17
C ASP A 361 -23.22 14.98 4.77
N GLU A 362 -23.72 14.25 5.77
CA GLU A 362 -25.03 14.52 6.39
C GLU A 362 -25.04 15.79 7.25
N VAL A 363 -23.88 16.28 7.68
CA VAL A 363 -23.73 17.58 8.37
C VAL A 363 -24.04 18.70 7.38
N ASP A 364 -23.48 18.65 6.17
CA ASP A 364 -23.77 19.60 5.09
C ASP A 364 -25.23 19.55 4.66
N LEU A 365 -25.80 18.34 4.56
CA LEU A 365 -27.22 18.20 4.26
C LEU A 365 -28.09 18.87 5.32
N SER A 366 -27.69 18.80 6.59
CA SER A 366 -28.39 19.44 7.70
C SER A 366 -28.29 20.97 7.64
N MET A 367 -27.14 21.50 7.18
CA MET A 367 -26.96 22.93 6.93
C MET A 367 -27.82 23.41 5.76
N TRP A 368 -27.80 22.70 4.63
CA TRP A 368 -28.68 22.99 3.48
C TRP A 368 -30.16 22.96 3.87
N ARG A 369 -30.61 21.93 4.61
CA ARG A 369 -32.00 21.82 5.10
C ARG A 369 -32.42 23.00 5.97
N SER A 370 -31.47 23.61 6.69
CA SER A 370 -31.72 24.78 7.53
C SER A 370 -31.72 26.09 6.75
N ALA A 371 -31.08 26.12 5.57
CA ALA A 371 -30.97 27.30 4.71
C ALA A 371 -32.04 27.36 3.61
N VAL A 372 -32.53 26.21 3.14
CA VAL A 372 -33.42 26.12 1.97
C VAL A 372 -34.62 27.06 2.07
N GLY A 373 -34.79 27.92 1.05
CA GLY A 373 -35.84 28.94 0.99
C GLY A 373 -35.77 30.04 2.05
N SER A 374 -34.70 30.10 2.86
CA SER A 374 -34.56 31.00 4.01
C SER A 374 -33.36 31.94 3.90
N ASN A 375 -32.19 31.45 3.49
CA ASN A 375 -30.96 32.22 3.29
C ASN A 375 -30.01 31.45 2.35
N ALA A 376 -28.83 32.02 2.06
CA ALA A 376 -27.81 31.43 1.18
C ALA A 376 -26.79 30.53 1.93
N GLY A 377 -27.10 30.06 3.14
CA GLY A 377 -26.19 29.25 3.95
C GLY A 377 -25.97 27.82 3.44
N GLY A 378 -26.72 27.39 2.43
CA GLY A 378 -26.54 26.14 1.69
C GLY A 378 -26.44 26.38 0.18
N ASP A 379 -25.86 27.51 -0.21
CA ASP A 379 -25.65 27.94 -1.61
C ASP A 379 -24.39 27.27 -2.18
N ALA A 380 -24.55 26.09 -2.77
CA ALA A 380 -23.46 25.28 -3.30
C ALA A 380 -23.02 25.71 -4.71
N ASN A 381 -23.91 26.36 -5.47
CA ASN A 381 -23.63 26.82 -6.83
C ASN A 381 -23.22 28.31 -6.89
N SER A 382 -23.21 29.01 -5.76
CA SER A 382 -22.90 30.43 -5.60
C SER A 382 -23.84 31.39 -6.36
N ASP A 383 -25.13 31.05 -6.46
CA ASP A 383 -26.15 31.89 -7.10
C ASP A 383 -26.91 32.84 -6.16
N GLY A 384 -26.59 32.77 -4.86
CA GLY A 384 -27.18 33.58 -3.80
C GLY A 384 -28.44 32.98 -3.18
N GLN A 385 -28.82 31.75 -3.52
CA GLN A 385 -29.98 31.05 -2.98
C GLN A 385 -29.59 29.68 -2.40
N SER A 386 -30.49 29.10 -1.61
CA SER A 386 -30.39 27.70 -1.19
C SER A 386 -31.67 27.00 -1.62
N ASP A 387 -31.57 26.19 -2.67
CA ASP A 387 -32.70 25.53 -3.31
C ASP A 387 -32.37 24.12 -3.83
N GLY A 388 -33.19 23.62 -4.77
CA GLY A 388 -33.04 22.27 -5.32
C GLY A 388 -31.77 22.06 -6.16
N ASP A 389 -31.22 23.10 -6.76
CA ASP A 389 -29.99 23.01 -7.55
C ASP A 389 -28.77 22.81 -6.63
N ASP A 390 -28.78 23.39 -5.43
CA ASP A 390 -27.77 23.14 -4.39
C ASP A 390 -27.89 21.72 -3.83
N PHE A 391 -29.12 21.24 -3.64
CA PHE A 391 -29.33 19.85 -3.22
C PHE A 391 -28.80 18.86 -4.26
N LEU A 392 -28.98 19.16 -5.55
CA LEU A 392 -28.40 18.35 -6.62
C LEU A 392 -26.87 18.39 -6.57
N THR A 393 -26.27 19.54 -6.29
CA THR A 393 -24.82 19.68 -6.11
C THR A 393 -24.33 18.84 -4.92
N TRP A 394 -25.01 18.90 -3.77
CA TRP A 394 -24.73 18.02 -2.63
C TRP A 394 -24.87 16.55 -3.01
N GLN A 395 -25.92 16.15 -3.74
CA GLN A 395 -26.09 14.76 -4.18
C GLN A 395 -24.96 14.27 -5.10
N GLN A 396 -24.40 15.16 -5.91
CA GLN A 396 -23.29 14.87 -6.81
C GLN A 396 -21.95 14.82 -6.10
N GLN A 397 -21.75 15.65 -5.07
CA GLN A 397 -20.47 15.79 -4.36
C GLN A 397 -20.39 14.92 -3.10
N ARG A 398 -21.53 14.46 -2.56
CA ARG A 398 -21.55 13.67 -1.34
C ARG A 398 -20.63 12.47 -1.44
N SER A 399 -19.77 12.31 -0.46
CA SER A 399 -18.88 11.15 -0.39
C SER A 399 -19.71 9.88 -0.14
N ASN A 400 -19.24 8.74 -0.63
CA ASN A 400 -19.77 7.44 -0.23
C ASN A 400 -19.29 7.03 1.17
N PHE A 401 -18.39 7.82 1.76
CA PHE A 401 -17.85 7.60 3.08
C PHE A 401 -18.92 7.88 4.15
N ARG A 402 -19.24 6.87 4.96
CA ARG A 402 -20.18 6.97 6.08
C ARG A 402 -19.51 6.49 7.36
N PRO A 403 -18.82 7.35 8.11
CA PRO A 403 -18.09 6.93 9.31
C PRO A 403 -19.05 6.43 10.41
N ASP A 404 -20.24 6.99 10.51
CA ASP A 404 -21.29 6.67 11.50
C ASP A 404 -22.16 5.46 11.12
N HIS A 405 -22.16 5.07 9.85
CA HIS A 405 -22.83 3.90 9.31
C HIS A 405 -21.83 3.02 8.56
N PRO A 406 -20.98 2.25 9.27
CA PRO A 406 -20.26 1.15 8.61
C PRO A 406 -21.31 0.29 7.90
N PRO A 407 -21.06 -0.18 6.66
CA PRO A 407 -21.93 -1.19 6.08
C PRO A 407 -22.04 -2.30 7.12
N THR A 408 -23.27 -2.59 7.55
CA THR A 408 -23.48 -3.73 8.42
C THR A 408 -22.88 -4.92 7.69
N LEU A 409 -21.80 -5.48 8.22
CA LEU A 409 -21.52 -6.87 8.03
C LEU A 409 -22.75 -7.56 8.60
N GLU A 410 -23.79 -7.75 7.77
CA GLU A 410 -24.59 -8.94 7.95
C GLU A 410 -23.55 -10.04 7.92
N VAL A 411 -23.24 -10.56 9.11
CA VAL A 411 -22.62 -11.85 9.26
C VAL A 411 -23.52 -12.74 8.42
N VAL A 412 -23.12 -12.98 7.17
CA VAL A 412 -23.70 -14.04 6.37
C VAL A 412 -23.47 -15.24 7.27
N PRO A 413 -24.53 -15.80 7.89
CA PRO A 413 -24.33 -16.93 8.77
C PRO A 413 -23.69 -17.97 7.88
N GLU A 414 -22.47 -18.39 8.20
CA GLU A 414 -21.86 -19.50 7.48
C GLU A 414 -22.91 -20.60 7.46
N PRO A 415 -23.26 -21.16 6.29
CA PRO A 415 -24.13 -22.31 6.30
C PRO A 415 -23.44 -23.34 7.17
N VAL A 416 -24.06 -23.67 8.31
CA VAL A 416 -23.68 -24.75 9.21
C VAL A 416 -23.75 -26.06 8.43
N SER A 417 -22.74 -26.26 7.58
CA SER A 417 -22.57 -27.39 6.68
C SER A 417 -22.33 -28.67 7.49
N LEU A 418 -21.96 -28.53 8.76
CA LEU A 418 -21.87 -29.60 9.75
C LEU A 418 -23.24 -30.00 10.34
N ALA A 419 -24.25 -29.12 10.38
CA ALA A 419 -25.57 -29.45 10.90
C ALA A 419 -26.43 -30.24 9.88
N CYS A 420 -26.32 -29.92 8.58
CA CYS A 420 -27.02 -30.68 7.53
C CYS A 420 -26.37 -32.05 7.26
N GLY A 421 -25.06 -32.20 7.46
CA GLY A 421 -24.35 -33.48 7.31
C GLY A 421 -24.76 -34.53 8.36
N LEU A 422 -24.99 -34.11 9.61
CA LEU A 422 -25.39 -35.03 10.69
C LEU A 422 -26.85 -35.52 10.55
N GLN A 423 -27.76 -34.70 10.02
CA GLN A 423 -29.15 -35.12 9.81
C GLN A 423 -29.30 -36.10 8.63
N ALA A 424 -28.50 -35.96 7.58
CA ALA A 424 -28.49 -36.89 6.44
C ALA A 424 -27.90 -38.27 6.81
N ALA A 425 -26.87 -38.30 7.66
CA ALA A 425 -26.24 -39.55 8.10
C ALA A 425 -27.16 -40.41 9.01
N VAL A 426 -27.98 -39.76 9.86
CA VAL A 426 -28.96 -40.46 10.72
C VAL A 426 -30.12 -41.03 9.90
N ALA A 427 -30.61 -40.31 8.88
CA ALA A 427 -31.68 -40.79 8.01
C ALA A 427 -31.26 -42.04 7.17
N LEU A 428 -30.02 -42.09 6.69
CA LEU A 428 -29.46 -43.23 5.96
C LEU A 428 -29.21 -44.46 6.84
N ALA A 429 -28.88 -44.27 8.12
CA ALA A 429 -28.70 -45.36 9.08
C ALA A 429 -30.04 -46.02 9.50
N ILE A 430 -31.13 -45.23 9.56
CA ILE A 430 -32.47 -45.73 9.89
C ILE A 430 -33.11 -46.47 8.71
N ALA A 431 -32.88 -46.01 7.47
CA ALA A 431 -33.41 -46.64 6.26
C ALA A 431 -32.82 -48.05 5.99
N ARG A 432 -31.58 -48.31 6.44
CA ARG A 432 -30.90 -49.61 6.25
C ARG A 432 -31.30 -50.70 7.26
N ARG A 433 -32.18 -50.42 8.23
CA ARG A 433 -32.54 -51.37 9.31
C ARG A 433 -34.00 -51.88 9.30
N ARG A 434 -34.71 -51.86 8.16
CA ARG A 434 -36.02 -52.55 8.08
C ARG A 434 -35.87 -54.02 7.64
N PRO A 435 -36.35 -55.01 8.41
CA PRO A 435 -36.31 -56.41 8.02
C PRO A 435 -37.40 -56.74 7.00
N SER A 436 -37.05 -57.54 6.01
CA SER A 436 -37.95 -58.13 5.01
C SER A 436 -38.96 -59.07 5.68
N GLY A 437 -40.25 -58.72 5.66
CA GLY A 437 -41.36 -59.56 6.11
C GLY A 437 -42.22 -60.08 4.95
N PRO A 438 -42.93 -61.22 5.11
CA PRO A 438 -43.21 -62.16 4.03
C PRO A 438 -44.51 -61.89 3.27
N HIS A 439 -44.52 -62.33 2.00
CA HIS A 439 -45.68 -62.40 1.12
C HIS A 439 -46.83 -63.23 1.72
N GLN A 440 -48.05 -62.68 1.71
CA GLN A 440 -49.28 -63.47 1.81
C GLN A 440 -50.18 -63.26 0.58
N LEU A 441 -50.57 -64.40 0.01
CA LEU A 441 -51.51 -64.56 -1.09
C LEU A 441 -52.95 -64.21 -0.65
N THR A 442 -53.66 -63.52 -1.53
CA THR A 442 -55.11 -63.35 -1.51
C THR A 442 -55.84 -64.63 -1.92
N ALA A 443 -56.82 -65.06 -1.14
CA ALA A 443 -57.89 -65.99 -1.54
C ALA A 443 -59.26 -65.46 -1.10
N GLN A 444 -59.96 -64.88 -2.08
CA GLN A 444 -61.34 -65.16 -2.51
C GLN A 444 -62.56 -65.18 -1.55
N LEU A 445 -63.66 -64.63 -2.09
CA LEU A 445 -65.11 -64.94 -1.92
C LEU A 445 -65.91 -64.17 -0.86
N ALA A 446 -66.72 -63.19 -1.30
CA ALA A 446 -68.13 -63.36 -1.70
C ALA A 446 -68.67 -62.03 -2.25
#